data_AF-A0A3D3H8P5-F1
#
_entry.id   AF-A0A3D3H8P5-F1
#
_cell.length_a   1.000
_cell.length_b   1.000
_cell.length_c   1.000
_cell.angle_alpha   90.00
_cell.angle_beta   90.00
_cell.angle_gamma   90.00
#
_symmetry.space_group_name_H-M   'P 1'
#
loop_
_entity.id
_entity.type
_entity.pdbx_description
1 polymer ?
#
loop_
_entity_poly.entity_id
_entity_poly.type
_entity_poly.pdbx_seq_one_letter_code
_entity_poly.pdbx_strand_id
1 'polypeptide(L)' 'MNPRAVIAASVLLAVGLLAGCTSSDSLAQQYRDGNEKGFIAGDFQVVEIPAGDRGEPVVFEGV' A
#
# COMPACT_ATOMS: atom_id res chain seq x y z
N MET A 1 -17.88 25.65 -14.43
CA MET A 1 -17.34 24.65 -13.48
C MET A 1 -16.97 25.36 -12.19
N ASN A 2 -17.38 24.84 -11.02
CA ASN A 2 -17.08 25.50 -9.73
C ASN A 2 -15.63 25.17 -9.31
N PRO A 3 -14.72 26.17 -9.24
CA PRO A 3 -13.31 25.91 -8.95
C PRO A 3 -13.10 25.22 -7.59
N ARG A 4 -14.00 25.47 -6.62
CA ARG A 4 -13.98 24.81 -5.31
C ARG A 4 -14.26 23.30 -5.42
N ALA A 5 -15.19 22.92 -6.28
CA ALA A 5 -15.53 21.52 -6.50
C ALA A 5 -14.39 20.76 -7.21
N VAL A 6 -13.69 21.42 -8.14
CA VAL A 6 -12.52 20.85 -8.83
C VAL A 6 -11.37 20.62 -7.85
N ILE A 7 -11.07 21.59 -6.99
CA ILE A 7 -10.01 21.46 -5.96
C ILE A 7 -10.34 20.29 -5.01
N ALA A 8 -11.57 20.22 -4.51
CA ALA A 8 -11.98 19.15 -3.59
C ALA A 8 -11.84 17.74 -4.23
N ALA A 9 -12.26 17.58 -5.48
CA ALA A 9 -12.13 16.32 -6.21
C ALA A 9 -10.65 15.92 -6.43
N SER A 10 -9.80 16.92 -6.73
CA SER A 10 -8.35 16.71 -6.93
C SER A 10 -7.68 16.20 -5.66
N VAL A 11 -8.01 16.78 -4.51
CA VAL A 11 -7.46 16.39 -3.21
C VAL A 11 -7.90 14.97 -2.84
N LEU A 12 -9.17 14.63 -3.02
CA LEU A 12 -9.69 13.29 -2.74
C LEU A 12 -8.99 12.22 -3.60
N LEU A 13 -8.78 12.50 -4.89
CA LEU A 13 -8.06 11.60 -5.78
C LEU A 13 -6.61 11.40 -5.35
N ALA A 14 -5.92 12.48 -5.00
CA ALA A 14 -4.53 12.41 -4.51
C ALA A 14 -4.43 11.59 -3.21
N VAL A 15 -5.34 11.81 -2.25
CA VAL A 15 -5.37 11.02 -1.00
C VAL A 15 -5.61 9.53 -1.28
N GLY A 16 -6.54 9.20 -2.19
CA GLY A 16 -6.80 7.80 -2.57
C GLY A 16 -5.59 7.12 -3.22
N LEU A 17 -4.86 7.85 -4.07
CA LEU A 17 -3.64 7.34 -4.72
C LEU A 17 -2.47 7.15 -3.72
N LEU A 18 -2.35 8.03 -2.73
CA LEU A 18 -1.25 8.00 -1.76
C LEU A 18 -1.53 7.12 -0.53
N ALA A 19 -2.75 6.61 -0.35
CA ALA A 19 -3.13 5.83 0.83
C ALA A 19 -2.24 4.59 1.05
N GLY A 20 -1.75 3.96 -0.02
CA GLY A 20 -0.82 2.82 0.06
C GLY A 20 0.59 3.19 0.51
N CYS A 21 1.02 4.44 0.34
CA CYS A 21 2.35 4.91 0.75
C CYS A 21 2.47 5.15 2.26
N THR A 22 1.34 5.26 2.96
CA THR A 22 1.30 5.54 4.40
C THR A 22 0.82 4.34 5.21
N SER A 23 1.08 3.11 4.74
CA SER A 23 0.62 1.90 5.44
C SER A 23 1.10 1.92 6.90
N SER A 24 0.14 1.78 7.82
CA SER A 24 0.36 1.75 9.28
C SER A 24 0.21 0.34 9.84
N ASP A 25 0.43 -0.67 9.00
CA ASP A 25 0.38 -2.06 9.41
C ASP A 25 1.45 -2.40 10.47
N SER A 26 1.32 -3.59 11.05
CA SER A 26 2.21 -4.09 12.10
C SER A 26 3.68 -4.11 11.67
N LEU A 27 3.97 -4.42 10.41
CA LEU A 27 5.35 -4.53 9.90
C LEU A 27 5.97 -3.14 9.78
N ALA A 28 5.20 -2.17 9.29
CA ALA A 28 5.62 -0.78 9.21
C ALA A 28 5.87 -0.17 10.60
N GLN A 29 5.09 -0.54 11.62
CA GLN A 29 5.35 -0.14 13.01
C GLN A 29 6.63 -0.78 13.56
N GLN A 30 6.80 -2.09 13.39
CA GLN A 30 8.01 -2.78 13.84
C GLN A 30 9.30 -2.19 13.23
N TYR A 31 9.23 -1.73 11.97
CA TYR A 31 10.36 -1.04 11.33
C TYR A 31 10.67 0.30 11.99
N ARG A 32 9.64 1.07 12.35
CA ARG A 32 9.80 2.38 13.00
C ARG A 32 10.24 2.28 14.46
N ASP A 33 9.85 1.21 15.15
CA ASP A 33 10.15 1.04 16.58
C ASP A 33 11.65 1.02 16.89
N GLY A 34 12.51 0.70 15.92
CA GLY A 34 13.97 0.84 16.06
C GLY A 34 14.58 0.07 17.22
N ASN A 35 13.91 -0.99 17.69
CA ASN A 35 14.24 -1.74 18.91
C ASN A 35 15.47 -2.68 18.80
N GLU A 36 16.38 -2.39 17.86
CA GLU A 36 17.67 -3.08 17.63
C GLU A 36 17.58 -4.61 17.45
N LYS A 37 16.39 -5.17 17.19
CA LYS A 37 16.20 -6.61 17.00
C LYS A 37 16.93 -7.16 15.77
N GLY A 38 17.22 -6.31 14.78
CA GLY A 38 17.87 -6.73 13.53
C GLY A 38 16.95 -7.49 12.56
N PHE A 39 15.65 -7.62 12.87
CA PHE A 39 14.65 -8.23 11.99
C PHE A 39 13.24 -7.67 12.26
N ILE A 40 12.35 -7.82 11.28
CA ILE A 40 10.91 -7.58 11.40
C ILE A 40 10.23 -8.94 11.49
N ALA A 41 9.56 -9.21 12.61
CA ALA A 41 8.85 -10.46 12.80
C ALA A 41 7.49 -10.35 12.10
N GLY A 42 7.41 -10.86 10.88
CA GLY A 42 6.12 -11.16 10.28
C GLY A 42 5.35 -12.14 11.15
N ASP A 43 4.03 -12.16 10.99
CA ASP A 43 3.15 -13.16 11.59
C ASP A 43 3.21 -14.53 10.89
N PHE A 44 4.15 -14.69 9.94
CA PHE A 44 4.31 -15.87 9.08
C PHE A 44 3.02 -16.26 8.37
N GLN A 45 2.14 -15.28 8.10
CA GLN A 45 0.92 -15.54 7.35
C GLN A 45 1.23 -15.83 5.88
N VAL A 46 0.62 -16.89 5.38
CA VAL A 46 0.58 -17.22 3.97
C VAL A 46 -0.83 -16.96 3.48
N VAL A 47 -0.97 -16.10 2.48
CA VAL A 47 -2.24 -15.92 1.76
C VAL A 47 -2.18 -16.75 0.49
N GLU A 48 -2.83 -17.92 0.51
CA GLU A 48 -3.02 -18.69 -0.71
C GLU A 48 -4.12 -18.07 -1.56
N ILE A 49 -3.80 -17.79 -2.83
CA ILE A 49 -4.75 -17.27 -3.82
C ILE A 49 -5.05 -18.40 -4.82
N PRO A 50 -6.27 -18.97 -4.80
CA PRO A 50 -6.71 -19.97 -5.78
C PRO A 50 -6.52 -19.47 -7.21
N ALA A 51 -6.29 -20.38 -8.16
CA ALA A 51 -5.98 -19.98 -9.53
C ALA A 51 -7.04 -19.08 -10.18
N GLY A 52 -8.33 -19.29 -9.85
CA GLY A 52 -9.44 -18.47 -10.36
C GLY A 52 -9.57 -17.08 -9.73
N ASP A 53 -8.89 -16.84 -8.59
CA ASP A 53 -8.94 -15.58 -7.85
C ASP A 53 -7.70 -14.71 -8.10
N ARG A 54 -6.76 -15.19 -8.91
CA ARG A 54 -5.57 -14.43 -9.32
C ARG A 54 -5.98 -13.40 -10.37
N GLY A 55 -5.55 -12.16 -10.19
CA GLY A 55 -5.72 -11.10 -11.19
C GLY A 55 -4.84 -11.31 -12.41
N GLU A 56 -4.90 -10.35 -13.34
CA GLU A 56 -4.09 -10.34 -14.56
C GLU A 56 -2.59 -10.32 -14.21
N PRO A 57 -1.73 -11.03 -14.96
CA PRO A 57 -0.28 -10.97 -14.75
C PRO A 57 0.25 -9.54 -14.84
N VAL A 58 1.13 -9.18 -13.90
CA VAL A 58 1.84 -7.91 -13.96
C VAL A 58 2.94 -8.02 -15.02
N VAL A 59 2.80 -7.26 -16.10
CA VAL A 59 3.82 -7.15 -17.15
C VAL A 59 4.84 -6.10 -16.71
N PHE A 60 6.09 -6.51 -16.50
CA PHE A 60 7.18 -5.59 -16.21
C PHE A 60 7.90 -5.22 -17.51
N GLU A 61 8.04 -3.93 -17.77
CA GLU A 61 8.90 -3.40 -18.83
C GLU A 61 10.15 -2.81 -18.16
N GLY A 62 11.33 -3.33 -18.51
CA GLY A 62 12.60 -2.81 -18.01
C GLY A 62 13.01 -1.57 -18.81
N VAL A 63 13.38 -0.50 -18.11
CA VAL A 63 14.10 0.66 -18.68
C VAL A 63 15.59 0.58 -18.38
#